data_AF-A0A485KJW4-F1
#
_entry.id   AF-A0A485KJW4-F1
#
_cell.length_a   1.000
_cell.length_b   1.000
_cell.length_c   1.000
_cell.angle_alpha   90.00
_cell.angle_beta   90.00
_cell.angle_gamma   90.00
#
_symmetry.space_group_name_H-M   'P 1'
#
loop_
_entity.id
_entity.type
_entity.pdbx_description
1 polymer ?
#
loop_
_entity_poly.entity_id
_entity_poly.type
_entity_poly.pdbx_seq_one_letter_code
_entity_poly.pdbx_strand_id
1 'polypeptide(L)'
;MLTLPKANHAKTTMVDDDLVPMPTWRILITFFYLLGTTSVKRVLGFTPPVVGWTIMQEFAVKFIRQTFLTPTEDLRRNQTVMTSLVNVMLPVSLVPVVEKDFCGLWYGATAAADADATILYLHGGGFSTCTASTNAEGVTSIQTALAKMGKSVRVLALEFSLAPEAKFPTQVNQALAAYEYLVYESSKPVILLGDSAGGNLVLSLLLTLQPKEGAPTKVSLRSPTAVVLISPLVQLNLELIAASFTTNRDADFIPLSFVRANVRDYIGDTATSATDPRVSPIYGNFRGCPAPVYIHYGGKEVFRDDIEAMVNTLTDQGLRVTTMMEPLGVHISPLLPTFFGDMATAGIQGIASYLATVLA
;
A
#
# COMPACT_ATOMS: atom_id res chain seq x y z
N MET A 1 -38.70 -0.82 37.18
CA MET A 1 -38.13 -0.62 35.84
C MET A 1 -37.02 0.42 35.97
N LEU A 2 -35.76 -0.05 36.01
CA LEU A 2 -34.57 0.81 36.06
C LEU A 2 -34.22 1.22 34.61
N THR A 3 -34.36 2.50 34.30
CA THR A 3 -33.92 3.09 33.04
C THR A 3 -32.41 3.30 33.06
N LEU A 4 -31.69 2.57 32.22
CA LEU A 4 -30.26 2.76 31.96
C LEU A 4 -30.00 4.13 31.30
N PRO A 5 -28.89 4.83 31.63
CA PRO A 5 -28.54 6.08 30.95
C PRO A 5 -28.11 5.80 29.51
N LYS A 6 -28.65 6.57 28.56
CA LYS A 6 -28.22 6.57 27.17
C LYS A 6 -26.74 6.98 27.10
N ALA A 7 -25.92 6.14 26.47
CA ALA A 7 -24.55 6.49 26.12
C ALA A 7 -24.57 7.68 25.16
N ASN A 8 -24.02 8.81 25.61
CA ASN A 8 -23.73 9.95 24.77
C ASN A 8 -22.49 9.60 23.93
N HIS A 9 -22.69 9.12 22.70
CA HIS A 9 -21.64 9.13 21.69
C HIS A 9 -21.40 10.58 21.28
N ALA A 10 -20.47 11.25 21.96
CA ALA A 10 -19.92 12.50 21.47
C ALA A 10 -19.25 12.21 20.12
N LYS A 11 -19.87 12.66 19.02
CA LYS A 11 -19.19 12.78 17.73
C LYS A 11 -18.08 13.81 17.90
N THR A 12 -16.88 13.35 18.23
CA THR A 12 -15.67 14.16 18.07
C THR A 12 -15.50 14.38 16.58
N THR A 13 -15.94 15.53 16.07
CA THR A 13 -15.66 15.93 14.68
C THR A 13 -14.15 16.08 14.54
N MET A 14 -13.50 15.04 14.01
CA MET A 14 -12.08 15.10 13.65
C MET A 14 -11.91 16.13 12.54
N VAL A 15 -11.37 17.29 12.90
CA VAL A 15 -11.08 18.41 12.01
C VAL A 15 -10.07 17.96 10.96
N ASP A 16 -10.40 18.16 9.69
CA ASP A 16 -9.49 17.93 8.57
C ASP A 16 -8.34 18.95 8.60
N ASP A 17 -7.12 18.49 8.32
CA ASP A 17 -5.97 19.38 8.16
C ASP A 17 -6.12 20.16 6.84
N ASP A 18 -5.91 21.48 6.87
CA ASP A 18 -5.97 22.35 5.68
C ASP A 18 -4.89 22.00 4.65
N LEU A 19 -5.25 22.04 3.36
CA LEU A 19 -4.30 21.86 2.26
C LEU A 19 -3.47 23.12 2.05
N VAL A 20 -2.15 22.97 1.94
CA VAL A 20 -1.20 24.07 1.74
C VAL A 20 -0.48 23.89 0.40
N PRO A 21 -0.63 24.80 -0.58
CA PRO A 21 0.10 24.72 -1.84
C PRO A 21 1.63 24.65 -1.64
N MET A 22 2.27 23.78 -2.42
CA MET A 22 3.70 23.54 -2.36
C MET A 22 4.30 23.50 -3.78
N PRO A 23 4.75 24.65 -4.31
CA PRO A 23 5.51 24.65 -5.55
C PRO A 23 6.81 23.86 -5.37
N THR A 24 7.31 23.26 -6.45
CA THR A 24 8.40 22.26 -6.39
C THR A 24 9.67 22.76 -5.70
N TRP A 25 10.05 24.04 -5.87
CA TRP A 25 11.22 24.62 -5.19
C TRP A 25 11.06 24.65 -3.66
N ARG A 26 9.82 24.74 -3.16
CA ARG A 26 9.51 24.76 -1.73
C ARG A 26 9.71 23.39 -1.07
N ILE A 27 9.72 22.29 -1.84
CA ILE A 27 10.02 20.95 -1.31
C ILE A 27 11.41 20.94 -0.66
N LEU A 28 12.43 21.42 -1.38
CA LEU A 28 13.81 21.40 -0.90
C LEU A 28 13.97 22.26 0.35
N ILE A 29 13.34 23.44 0.37
CA ILE A 29 13.35 24.31 1.55
C ILE A 29 12.66 23.63 2.73
N THR A 30 11.51 23.00 2.49
CA THR A 30 10.75 22.26 3.52
C THR A 30 11.56 21.09 4.05
N PHE A 31 12.26 20.36 3.17
CA PHE A 31 13.17 19.27 3.52
C PHE A 31 14.25 19.75 4.50
N PHE A 32 15.05 20.75 4.11
CA PHE A 32 16.15 21.23 4.95
C PHE A 32 15.65 21.91 6.23
N TYR A 33 14.52 22.62 6.17
CA TYR A 33 13.88 23.22 7.34
C TYR A 33 13.44 22.16 8.36
N LEU A 34 12.72 21.11 7.93
CA LEU A 34 12.26 20.06 8.82
C LEU A 34 13.40 19.21 9.36
N LEU A 35 14.42 18.93 8.54
CA LEU A 35 15.61 18.21 8.98
C LEU A 35 16.37 19.01 10.04
N GLY A 36 16.62 20.29 9.78
CA GLY A 36 17.33 21.19 10.70
C GLY A 36 16.57 21.37 12.01
N THR A 37 15.27 21.68 11.96
CA THR A 37 14.47 21.89 13.17
C THR A 37 14.31 20.61 13.99
N THR A 38 14.14 19.44 13.36
CA THR A 38 14.08 18.15 14.07
C THR A 38 15.41 17.82 14.74
N SER A 39 16.53 18.08 14.05
CA SER A 39 17.88 17.88 14.60
C SER A 39 18.14 18.79 15.81
N VAL A 40 17.84 20.10 15.70
CA VAL A 40 18.01 21.07 16.79
C VAL A 40 17.15 20.69 18.00
N LYS A 41 15.88 20.33 17.79
CA LYS A 41 15.01 19.87 18.88
C LYS A 41 15.61 18.67 19.59
N ARG A 42 16.16 17.70 18.86
CA ARG A 42 16.75 16.51 19.48
C ARG A 42 18.00 16.85 20.31
N VAL A 43 18.86 17.74 19.81
CA VAL A 43 20.04 18.21 20.55
C VAL A 43 19.66 18.97 21.83
N LEU A 44 18.55 19.72 21.80
CA LEU A 44 18.01 20.43 22.97
C LEU A 44 17.24 19.53 23.96
N GLY A 45 17.24 18.20 23.76
CA GLY A 45 16.65 17.24 24.69
C GLY A 45 15.14 17.00 24.52
N PHE A 46 14.52 17.47 23.43
CA PHE A 46 13.12 17.16 23.14
C PHE A 46 12.97 15.68 22.72
N THR A 47 11.97 15.01 23.28
CA THR A 47 11.63 13.63 22.93
C THR A 47 10.84 13.58 21.61
N PRO A 48 11.05 12.55 20.76
CA PRO A 48 10.22 12.33 19.60
C PRO A 48 8.76 12.04 19.99
N PRO A 49 7.80 12.22 19.06
CA PRO A 49 6.43 11.74 19.22
C PRO A 49 6.36 10.23 19.52
N VAL A 50 7.29 9.45 18.96
CA VAL A 50 7.42 8.02 19.22
C VAL A 50 8.79 7.72 19.82
N VAL A 51 8.80 7.26 21.07
CA VAL A 51 10.01 6.80 21.76
C VAL A 51 10.64 5.65 20.96
N GLY A 52 11.94 5.77 20.68
CA GLY A 52 12.70 4.82 19.85
C GLY A 52 13.01 5.33 18.45
N TRP A 53 12.33 6.38 17.97
CA TRP A 53 12.66 6.96 16.67
C TRP A 53 13.98 7.73 16.67
N THR A 54 14.74 7.49 15.60
CA THR A 54 15.90 8.31 15.22
C THR A 54 15.45 9.69 14.74
N ILE A 55 16.40 10.62 14.63
CA ILE A 55 16.17 11.95 14.04
C ILE A 55 15.65 11.81 12.61
N MET A 56 16.23 10.87 11.83
CA MET A 56 15.85 10.65 10.44
C MET A 56 14.43 10.11 10.29
N GLN A 57 14.00 9.20 11.17
CA GLN A 57 12.64 8.66 11.16
C GLN A 57 11.61 9.74 11.52
N GLU A 58 11.86 10.51 12.58
CA GLU A 58 10.98 11.63 12.96
C GLU A 58 10.90 12.68 11.84
N PHE A 59 12.04 13.02 11.24
CA PHE A 59 12.11 13.92 10.10
C PHE A 59 11.31 13.38 8.90
N ALA A 60 11.51 12.11 8.54
CA ALA A 60 10.84 11.48 7.40
C ALA A 60 9.32 11.54 7.55
N VAL A 61 8.80 11.17 8.71
CA VAL A 61 7.35 11.22 8.98
C VAL A 61 6.82 12.63 8.79
N LYS A 62 7.47 13.65 9.36
CA LYS A 62 7.04 15.05 9.20
C LYS A 62 7.12 15.53 7.75
N PHE A 63 8.21 15.20 7.06
CA PHE A 63 8.44 15.63 5.69
C PHE A 63 7.42 15.00 4.74
N ILE A 64 7.24 13.68 4.81
CA ILE A 64 6.27 12.95 3.99
C ILE A 64 4.85 13.44 4.30
N ARG A 65 4.50 13.62 5.58
CA ARG A 65 3.18 14.15 5.97
C ARG A 65 2.92 15.51 5.34
N GLN A 66 3.91 16.40 5.36
CA GLN A 66 3.79 17.72 4.78
C GLN A 66 3.54 17.69 3.27
N THR A 67 3.99 16.65 2.55
CA THR A 67 3.67 16.45 1.13
C THR A 67 2.22 16.00 0.92
N PHE A 68 1.68 15.14 1.78
CA PHE A 68 0.29 14.71 1.73
C PHE A 68 -0.72 15.79 2.14
N LEU A 69 -0.25 16.86 2.80
CA LEU A 69 -1.04 18.06 3.13
C LEU A 69 -0.98 19.14 2.03
N THR A 70 -0.74 18.74 0.78
CA THR A 70 -0.73 19.64 -0.39
C THR A 70 -1.84 19.26 -1.37
N PRO A 71 -2.31 20.17 -2.24
CA PRO A 71 -3.25 19.84 -3.30
C PRO A 71 -2.74 18.67 -4.16
N THR A 72 -3.63 17.79 -4.61
CA THR A 72 -3.30 16.56 -5.36
C THR A 72 -2.40 16.82 -6.58
N GLU A 73 -2.62 17.91 -7.31
CA GLU A 73 -1.78 18.30 -8.46
C GLU A 73 -0.33 18.62 -8.05
N ASP A 74 -0.15 19.37 -6.96
CA ASP A 74 1.16 19.67 -6.39
C ASP A 74 1.83 18.37 -5.90
N LEU A 75 1.09 17.52 -5.20
CA LEU A 75 1.57 16.23 -4.72
C LEU A 75 2.07 15.34 -5.88
N ARG A 76 1.24 15.14 -6.92
CA ARG A 76 1.62 14.35 -8.11
C ARG A 76 2.87 14.92 -8.78
N ARG A 77 2.91 16.24 -9.04
CA ARG A 77 4.08 16.90 -9.65
C ARG A 77 5.35 16.69 -8.83
N ASN A 78 5.23 16.89 -7.52
CA ASN A 78 6.36 16.82 -6.60
C ASN A 78 6.84 15.36 -6.43
N GLN A 79 5.92 14.39 -6.40
CA GLN A 79 6.24 12.96 -6.42
C GLN A 79 7.00 12.56 -7.69
N THR A 80 6.58 13.03 -8.87
CA THR A 80 7.30 12.74 -10.12
C THR A 80 8.75 13.21 -10.06
N VAL A 81 9.00 14.41 -9.54
CA VAL A 81 10.36 14.95 -9.39
C VAL A 81 11.19 14.13 -8.42
N MET A 82 10.65 13.85 -7.22
CA MET A 82 11.36 13.06 -6.20
C MET A 82 11.62 11.62 -6.65
N THR A 83 10.62 10.98 -7.23
CA THR A 83 10.71 9.62 -7.78
C THR A 83 11.77 9.55 -8.87
N SER A 84 11.83 10.55 -9.76
CA SER A 84 12.85 10.61 -10.81
C SER A 84 14.28 10.66 -10.24
N LEU A 85 14.50 11.37 -9.13
CA LEU A 85 15.81 11.43 -8.46
C LEU A 85 16.18 10.09 -7.79
N VAL A 86 15.23 9.45 -7.13
CA VAL A 86 15.43 8.13 -6.48
C VAL A 86 15.68 7.05 -7.54
N ASN A 87 14.92 7.07 -8.64
CA ASN A 87 14.98 6.05 -9.69
C ASN A 87 16.34 6.02 -10.41
N VAL A 88 17.05 7.14 -10.49
CA VAL A 88 18.42 7.19 -11.06
C VAL A 88 19.40 6.33 -10.25
N MET A 89 19.12 6.10 -8.96
CA MET A 89 19.97 5.29 -8.08
C MET A 89 19.52 3.83 -7.99
N LEU A 90 18.46 3.42 -8.70
CA LEU A 90 17.98 2.05 -8.64
C LEU A 90 19.01 1.09 -9.26
N PRO A 91 19.22 -0.09 -8.64
CA PRO A 91 20.13 -1.09 -9.17
C PRO A 91 19.52 -1.87 -10.35
N VAL A 92 18.25 -1.61 -10.72
CA VAL A 92 17.53 -2.28 -11.80
C VAL A 92 16.94 -1.26 -12.77
N SER A 93 16.90 -1.62 -14.05
CA SER A 93 16.23 -0.83 -15.09
C SER A 93 14.72 -0.97 -14.97
N LEU A 94 13.97 0.14 -15.14
CA LEU A 94 12.52 0.11 -15.26
C LEU A 94 12.16 0.09 -16.74
N VAL A 95 11.59 -1.02 -17.23
CA VAL A 95 11.29 -1.22 -18.66
C VAL A 95 9.78 -1.15 -18.89
N PRO A 96 9.29 -0.18 -19.68
CA PRO A 96 7.86 -0.06 -19.97
C PRO A 96 7.28 -1.28 -20.68
N VAL A 97 6.07 -1.64 -20.29
CA VAL A 97 5.19 -2.56 -21.02
C VAL A 97 3.84 -1.89 -21.24
N VAL A 98 3.34 -1.98 -22.46
CA VAL A 98 2.05 -1.41 -22.86
C VAL A 98 1.28 -2.49 -23.57
N GLU A 99 0.22 -2.96 -22.92
CA GLU A 99 -0.75 -3.89 -23.47
C GLU A 99 -2.06 -3.15 -23.73
N LYS A 100 -2.99 -3.82 -24.40
CA LYS A 100 -4.29 -3.22 -24.78
C LYS A 100 -5.06 -2.66 -23.57
N ASP A 101 -5.09 -3.43 -22.48
CA ASP A 101 -5.97 -3.18 -21.34
C ASP A 101 -5.21 -2.77 -20.06
N PHE A 102 -3.87 -2.70 -20.12
CA PHE A 102 -3.04 -2.19 -19.02
C PHE A 102 -1.67 -1.70 -19.51
N CYS A 103 -1.03 -0.84 -18.73
CA CYS A 103 0.39 -0.51 -18.87
C CYS A 103 1.12 -0.73 -17.54
N GLY A 104 2.45 -0.80 -17.59
CA GLY A 104 3.25 -1.03 -16.40
C GLY A 104 4.75 -0.95 -16.65
N LEU A 105 5.51 -1.36 -15.65
CA LEU A 105 6.97 -1.39 -15.66
C LEU A 105 7.46 -2.77 -15.22
N TRP A 106 8.32 -3.39 -16.03
CA TRP A 106 9.16 -4.48 -15.58
C TRP A 106 10.34 -3.93 -14.78
N TYR A 107 10.61 -4.51 -13.61
CA TYR A 107 11.80 -4.18 -12.82
C TYR A 107 12.91 -5.17 -13.16
N GLY A 108 13.89 -4.69 -13.93
CA GLY A 108 14.92 -5.51 -14.56
C GLY A 108 14.44 -6.16 -15.86
N ALA A 109 15.24 -7.10 -16.36
CA ALA A 109 15.03 -7.77 -17.66
C ALA A 109 14.97 -9.30 -17.54
N THR A 110 14.59 -9.83 -16.37
CA THR A 110 14.52 -11.28 -16.14
C THR A 110 13.37 -11.89 -16.94
N ALA A 111 13.71 -12.78 -17.87
CA ALA A 111 12.71 -13.52 -18.65
C ALA A 111 11.91 -14.48 -17.75
N ALA A 112 10.66 -14.76 -18.13
CA ALA A 112 9.77 -15.66 -17.37
C ALA A 112 10.39 -17.06 -17.15
N ALA A 113 11.12 -17.58 -18.13
CA ALA A 113 11.74 -18.91 -18.06
C ALA A 113 12.77 -19.02 -16.93
N ASP A 114 13.49 -17.93 -16.65
CA ASP A 114 14.62 -17.84 -15.71
C ASP A 114 14.20 -17.40 -14.30
N ALA A 115 12.91 -17.11 -14.10
CA ALA A 115 12.34 -16.78 -12.81
C ALA A 115 11.61 -17.98 -12.18
N ASP A 116 11.68 -18.08 -10.85
CA ASP A 116 10.87 -19.01 -10.05
C ASP A 116 9.41 -18.54 -9.98
N ALA A 117 9.19 -17.23 -9.97
CA ALA A 117 7.85 -16.62 -9.93
C ALA A 117 7.84 -15.20 -10.51
N THR A 118 6.63 -14.71 -10.78
CA THR A 118 6.39 -13.29 -11.12
C THR A 118 5.60 -12.61 -10.01
N ILE A 119 6.09 -11.48 -9.51
CA ILE A 119 5.34 -10.58 -8.64
C ILE A 119 4.57 -9.60 -9.52
N LEU A 120 3.24 -9.60 -9.43
CA LEU A 120 2.41 -8.49 -9.88
C LEU A 120 2.31 -7.49 -8.72
N TYR A 121 2.98 -6.36 -8.87
CA TYR A 121 2.98 -5.28 -7.88
C TYR A 121 1.94 -4.21 -8.21
N LEU A 122 1.04 -3.95 -7.27
CA LEU A 122 0.05 -2.88 -7.35
C LEU A 122 0.43 -1.79 -6.34
N HIS A 123 0.77 -0.60 -6.82
CA HIS A 123 1.27 0.47 -5.96
C HIS A 123 0.17 1.17 -5.14
N GLY A 124 0.56 1.76 -4.00
CA GLY A 124 -0.27 2.62 -3.17
C GLY A 124 -0.51 4.01 -3.76
N GLY A 125 -0.76 4.99 -2.89
CA GLY A 125 -1.03 6.38 -3.30
C GLY A 125 -2.51 6.79 -3.24
N GLY A 126 -3.35 6.01 -2.54
CA GLY A 126 -4.75 6.34 -2.34
C GLY A 126 -5.58 6.34 -3.62
N PHE A 127 -5.20 5.53 -4.61
CA PHE A 127 -5.79 5.48 -5.97
C PHE A 127 -5.62 6.76 -6.82
N SER A 128 -5.12 7.86 -6.24
CA SER A 128 -5.07 9.16 -6.90
C SER A 128 -3.65 9.67 -7.11
N THR A 129 -2.63 9.02 -6.55
CA THR A 129 -1.23 9.47 -6.61
C THR A 129 -0.28 8.27 -6.77
N CYS A 130 1.03 8.53 -6.79
CA CYS A 130 2.08 7.56 -7.11
C CYS A 130 2.01 7.03 -8.55
N THR A 131 3.02 6.25 -8.93
CA THR A 131 3.14 5.56 -10.22
C THR A 131 3.70 4.16 -9.99
N ALA A 132 3.78 3.35 -11.04
CA ALA A 132 4.44 2.04 -11.02
C ALA A 132 5.94 2.13 -10.67
N SER A 133 6.52 3.31 -10.53
CA SER A 133 7.93 3.49 -10.15
C SER A 133 8.14 4.08 -8.75
N THR A 134 7.11 4.62 -8.10
CA THR A 134 7.27 5.42 -6.87
C THR A 134 7.91 4.66 -5.71
N ASN A 135 7.58 3.37 -5.56
CA ASN A 135 8.12 2.51 -4.50
C ASN A 135 9.09 1.45 -5.06
N ALA A 136 9.67 1.69 -6.24
CA ALA A 136 10.55 0.72 -6.89
C ALA A 136 11.76 0.34 -6.02
N GLU A 137 12.32 1.29 -5.25
CA GLU A 137 13.44 1.03 -4.33
C GLU A 137 13.12 -0.09 -3.32
N GLY A 138 11.98 -0.01 -2.66
CA GLY A 138 11.53 -0.99 -1.68
C GLY A 138 11.23 -2.35 -2.30
N VAL A 139 10.51 -2.37 -3.42
CA VAL A 139 10.15 -3.61 -4.12
C VAL A 139 11.39 -4.30 -4.70
N THR A 140 12.33 -3.56 -5.27
CA THR A 140 13.64 -4.07 -5.70
C THR A 140 14.48 -4.56 -4.51
N SER A 141 14.36 -3.95 -3.34
CA SER A 141 15.01 -4.44 -2.12
C SER A 141 14.45 -5.80 -1.68
N ILE A 142 13.13 -6.03 -1.80
CA ILE A 142 12.50 -7.34 -1.59
C ILE A 142 13.00 -8.35 -2.63
N GLN A 143 13.03 -7.98 -3.91
CA GLN A 143 13.58 -8.83 -4.98
C GLN A 143 15.04 -9.22 -4.71
N THR A 144 15.86 -8.27 -4.25
CA THR A 144 17.27 -8.49 -3.91
C THR A 144 17.42 -9.39 -2.68
N ALA A 145 16.58 -9.22 -1.67
CA ALA A 145 16.57 -10.08 -0.49
C ALA A 145 16.20 -11.53 -0.86
N LEU A 146 15.22 -11.73 -1.74
CA LEU A 146 14.89 -13.06 -2.28
C LEU A 146 16.03 -13.68 -3.07
N ALA A 147 16.72 -12.90 -3.92
CA ALA A 147 17.87 -13.38 -4.67
C ALA A 147 19.00 -13.87 -3.75
N LYS A 148 19.25 -13.18 -2.63
CA LYS A 148 20.20 -13.63 -1.59
C LYS A 148 19.79 -14.95 -0.92
N MET A 149 18.50 -15.29 -0.95
CA MET A 149 17.96 -16.56 -0.46
C MET A 149 17.86 -17.62 -1.57
N GLY A 150 18.46 -17.38 -2.74
CA GLY A 150 18.47 -18.31 -3.86
C GLY A 150 17.15 -18.40 -4.62
N LYS A 151 16.29 -17.38 -4.52
CA LYS A 151 15.02 -17.29 -5.27
C LYS A 151 15.08 -16.17 -6.30
N SER A 152 14.84 -16.51 -7.56
CA SER A 152 14.78 -15.57 -8.68
C SER A 152 13.33 -15.17 -8.93
N VAL A 153 13.00 -13.89 -8.79
CA VAL A 153 11.66 -13.38 -9.13
C VAL A 153 11.76 -12.20 -10.08
N ARG A 154 10.82 -12.11 -11.02
CA ARG A 154 10.61 -10.90 -11.82
C ARG A 154 9.44 -10.11 -11.27
N VAL A 155 9.43 -8.80 -11.47
CA VAL A 155 8.37 -7.91 -10.98
C VAL A 155 7.76 -7.15 -12.16
N LEU A 156 6.44 -7.26 -12.30
CA LEU A 156 5.62 -6.38 -13.12
C LEU A 156 4.87 -5.43 -12.19
N ALA A 157 5.24 -4.15 -12.20
CA ALA A 157 4.52 -3.10 -11.51
C ALA A 157 3.43 -2.52 -12.43
N LEU A 158 2.18 -2.60 -12.01
CA LEU A 158 1.05 -2.06 -12.77
C LEU A 158 1.00 -0.53 -12.68
N GLU A 159 0.91 0.15 -13.81
CA GLU A 159 0.61 1.58 -13.89
C GLU A 159 -0.90 1.74 -14.12
N PHE A 160 -1.68 1.61 -13.05
CA PHE A 160 -3.14 1.72 -13.16
C PHE A 160 -3.57 3.19 -13.26
N SER A 161 -4.72 3.42 -13.89
CA SER A 161 -5.26 4.77 -14.06
C SER A 161 -5.69 5.36 -12.72
N LEU A 162 -5.34 6.62 -12.47
CA LEU A 162 -5.59 7.28 -11.19
C LEU A 162 -6.96 7.97 -11.14
N ALA A 163 -7.53 8.03 -9.95
CA ALA A 163 -8.69 8.87 -9.65
C ALA A 163 -8.27 10.35 -9.49
N PRO A 164 -9.15 11.33 -9.82
CA PRO A 164 -10.53 11.18 -10.25
C PRO A 164 -10.73 10.90 -11.75
N GLU A 165 -9.66 10.91 -12.56
CA GLU A 165 -9.75 10.75 -14.02
C GLU A 165 -10.30 9.37 -14.42
N ALA A 166 -9.90 8.33 -13.68
CA ALA A 166 -10.46 6.99 -13.73
C ALA A 166 -10.95 6.58 -12.35
N LYS A 167 -12.24 6.28 -12.22
CA LYS A 167 -12.87 5.84 -10.97
C LYS A 167 -12.99 4.33 -10.91
N PHE A 168 -13.32 3.80 -9.73
CA PHE A 168 -13.69 2.40 -9.56
C PHE A 168 -14.78 1.99 -10.59
N PRO A 169 -14.71 0.81 -11.23
CA PRO A 169 -13.77 -0.30 -11.02
C PRO A 169 -12.58 -0.33 -12.01
N THR A 170 -12.21 0.78 -12.64
CA THR A 170 -11.20 0.81 -13.73
C THR A 170 -9.88 0.14 -13.32
N GLN A 171 -9.38 0.47 -12.14
CA GLN A 171 -8.12 -0.04 -11.58
C GLN A 171 -8.18 -1.55 -11.33
N VAL A 172 -9.33 -2.05 -10.86
CA VAL A 172 -9.54 -3.49 -10.63
C VAL A 172 -9.54 -4.25 -11.96
N ASN A 173 -10.15 -3.67 -13.00
CA ASN A 173 -10.15 -4.27 -14.34
C ASN A 173 -8.74 -4.30 -14.96
N GLN A 174 -7.95 -3.24 -14.77
CA GLN A 174 -6.55 -3.20 -15.22
C GLN A 174 -5.67 -4.19 -14.46
N ALA A 175 -5.88 -4.35 -13.16
CA ALA A 175 -5.19 -5.37 -12.35
C ALA A 175 -5.57 -6.79 -12.81
N LEU A 176 -6.84 -7.03 -13.14
CA LEU A 176 -7.28 -8.30 -13.71
C LEU A 176 -6.61 -8.55 -15.08
N ALA A 177 -6.56 -7.56 -15.96
CA ALA A 177 -5.91 -7.70 -17.27
C ALA A 177 -4.42 -8.02 -17.16
N ALA A 178 -3.70 -7.34 -16.26
CA ALA A 178 -2.28 -7.64 -15.99
C ALA A 178 -2.09 -9.03 -15.37
N TYR A 179 -2.99 -9.45 -14.47
CA TYR A 179 -2.96 -10.80 -13.90
C TYR A 179 -3.18 -11.88 -14.97
N GLU A 180 -4.20 -11.71 -15.81
CA GLU A 180 -4.49 -12.59 -16.94
C GLU A 180 -3.30 -12.70 -17.88
N TYR A 181 -2.70 -11.55 -18.24
CA TYR A 181 -1.48 -11.50 -19.05
C TYR A 181 -0.37 -12.39 -18.48
N LEU A 182 -0.06 -12.25 -17.19
CA LEU A 182 0.99 -13.04 -16.53
C LEU A 182 0.65 -14.53 -16.46
N VAL A 183 -0.61 -14.88 -16.22
CA VAL A 183 -1.08 -16.27 -16.15
C VAL A 183 -1.01 -16.95 -17.52
N TYR A 184 -1.29 -16.23 -18.60
CA TYR A 184 -1.22 -16.76 -19.96
C TYR A 184 0.19 -16.75 -20.55
N GLU A 185 1.05 -15.82 -20.15
CA GLU A 185 2.43 -15.73 -20.62
C GLU A 185 3.28 -16.94 -20.20
N SER A 186 3.06 -17.49 -19.00
CA SER A 186 3.83 -18.65 -18.52
C SER A 186 3.09 -19.49 -17.48
N SER A 187 3.55 -20.74 -17.29
CA SER A 187 3.09 -21.62 -16.21
C SER A 187 3.67 -21.27 -14.84
N LYS A 188 4.57 -20.28 -14.74
CA LYS A 188 5.26 -19.94 -13.49
C LYS A 188 4.31 -19.32 -12.46
N PRO A 189 4.50 -19.57 -11.15
CA PRO A 189 3.77 -18.92 -10.06
C PRO A 189 3.61 -17.40 -10.24
N VAL A 190 2.41 -16.89 -9.93
CA VAL A 190 2.15 -15.44 -9.82
C VAL A 190 1.91 -15.12 -8.34
N ILE A 191 2.64 -14.14 -7.84
CA ILE A 191 2.51 -13.57 -6.49
C ILE A 191 1.85 -12.21 -6.64
N LEU A 192 0.83 -11.92 -5.84
CA LEU A 192 0.27 -10.58 -5.77
C LEU A 192 0.97 -9.82 -4.63
N LEU A 193 1.48 -8.64 -4.91
CA LEU A 193 2.03 -7.74 -3.90
C LEU A 193 1.36 -6.37 -4.05
N GLY A 194 0.90 -5.78 -2.95
CA GLY A 194 0.39 -4.42 -2.99
C GLY A 194 0.51 -3.70 -1.66
N ASP A 195 0.71 -2.40 -1.72
CA ASP A 195 0.80 -1.54 -0.56
C ASP A 195 -0.36 -0.56 -0.47
N SER A 196 -0.84 -0.23 0.73
CA SER A 196 -1.87 0.80 0.91
C SER A 196 -3.11 0.54 0.02
N ALA A 197 -3.47 1.50 -0.84
CA ALA A 197 -4.49 1.35 -1.88
C ALA A 197 -4.19 0.24 -2.91
N GLY A 198 -2.94 -0.06 -3.21
CA GLY A 198 -2.56 -1.23 -4.01
C GLY A 198 -2.83 -2.54 -3.28
N GLY A 199 -2.68 -2.57 -1.94
CA GLY A 199 -3.11 -3.69 -1.11
C GLY A 199 -4.63 -3.90 -1.13
N ASN A 200 -5.41 -2.80 -1.20
CA ASN A 200 -6.85 -2.86 -1.49
C ASN A 200 -7.10 -3.53 -2.85
N LEU A 201 -6.45 -3.05 -3.92
CA LEU A 201 -6.62 -3.61 -5.26
C LEU A 201 -6.27 -5.09 -5.33
N VAL A 202 -5.25 -5.54 -4.60
CA VAL A 202 -4.90 -6.97 -4.52
C VAL A 202 -6.07 -7.77 -3.92
N LEU A 203 -6.65 -7.32 -2.81
CA LEU A 203 -7.79 -7.99 -2.20
C LEU A 203 -9.04 -7.94 -3.11
N SER A 204 -9.29 -6.82 -3.76
CA SER A 204 -10.40 -6.67 -4.72
C SER A 204 -10.23 -7.54 -5.97
N LEU A 205 -8.99 -7.73 -6.42
CA LEU A 205 -8.65 -8.69 -7.48
C LEU A 205 -8.92 -10.12 -7.01
N LEU A 206 -8.53 -10.51 -5.79
CA LEU A 206 -8.86 -11.84 -5.25
C LEU A 206 -10.36 -12.11 -5.21
N LEU A 207 -11.17 -11.12 -4.80
CA LEU A 207 -12.64 -11.22 -4.84
C LEU A 207 -13.16 -11.36 -6.28
N THR A 208 -12.51 -10.70 -7.24
CA THR A 208 -12.88 -10.76 -8.66
C THR A 208 -12.52 -12.10 -9.31
N LEU A 209 -11.43 -12.73 -8.87
CA LEU A 209 -10.96 -14.03 -9.34
C LEU A 209 -11.79 -15.21 -8.79
N GLN A 210 -12.61 -14.99 -7.76
CA GLN A 210 -13.43 -16.06 -7.22
C GLN A 210 -14.51 -16.52 -8.21
N PRO A 211 -14.83 -17.82 -8.23
CA PRO A 211 -15.93 -18.33 -9.03
C PRO A 211 -17.23 -17.62 -8.65
N LYS A 212 -17.95 -17.09 -9.66
CA LYS A 212 -19.30 -16.56 -9.42
C LYS A 212 -20.25 -17.74 -9.24
N GLU A 213 -20.98 -17.77 -8.13
CA GLU A 213 -22.05 -18.75 -7.91
C GLU A 213 -23.03 -18.75 -9.09
N GLY A 214 -23.26 -19.93 -9.69
CA GLY A 214 -24.22 -20.11 -10.79
C GLY A 214 -23.77 -19.60 -12.16
N ALA A 215 -22.57 -19.03 -12.32
CA ALA A 215 -22.03 -18.70 -13.63
C ALA A 215 -21.26 -19.91 -14.20
N PRO A 216 -21.39 -20.25 -15.49
CA PRO A 216 -20.46 -21.16 -16.13
C PRO A 216 -19.06 -20.58 -15.96
N THR A 217 -18.15 -21.38 -15.40
CA THR A 217 -16.74 -21.01 -15.20
C THR A 217 -16.16 -20.59 -16.55
N LYS A 218 -16.15 -19.27 -16.83
CA LYS A 218 -15.16 -18.69 -17.73
C LYS A 218 -13.82 -19.20 -17.24
N VAL A 219 -13.03 -19.75 -18.16
CA VAL A 219 -11.68 -20.32 -17.98
C VAL A 219 -11.15 -20.08 -16.58
N SER A 220 -11.13 -21.12 -15.74
CA SER A 220 -10.62 -21.01 -14.37
C SER A 220 -9.17 -20.54 -14.45
N LEU A 221 -8.94 -19.25 -14.18
CA LEU A 221 -7.58 -18.73 -14.08
C LEU A 221 -6.88 -19.45 -12.94
N ARG A 222 -5.62 -19.80 -13.15
CA ARG A 222 -4.77 -20.34 -12.08
C ARG A 222 -4.76 -19.32 -10.94
N SER A 223 -4.95 -19.77 -9.70
CA SER A 223 -4.93 -18.90 -8.53
C SER A 223 -3.52 -18.38 -8.25
N PRO A 224 -3.38 -17.19 -7.61
CA PRO A 224 -2.08 -16.70 -7.20
C PRO A 224 -1.48 -17.63 -6.14
N THR A 225 -0.15 -17.78 -6.17
CA THR A 225 0.57 -18.69 -5.28
C THR A 225 0.77 -18.09 -3.89
N ALA A 226 0.86 -16.76 -3.79
CA ALA A 226 0.92 -16.03 -2.54
C ALA A 226 0.36 -14.62 -2.71
N VAL A 227 -0.07 -14.03 -1.60
CA VAL A 227 -0.49 -12.64 -1.49
C VAL A 227 0.36 -11.96 -0.42
N VAL A 228 0.92 -10.79 -0.74
CA VAL A 228 1.67 -9.94 0.17
C VAL A 228 1.01 -8.56 0.21
N LEU A 229 0.59 -8.16 1.40
CA LEU A 229 -0.03 -6.85 1.65
C LEU A 229 0.88 -6.05 2.57
N ILE A 230 1.18 -4.82 2.21
CA ILE A 230 1.97 -3.89 3.03
C ILE A 230 1.06 -2.72 3.41
N SER A 231 0.69 -2.63 4.68
CA SER A 231 -0.18 -1.58 5.20
C SER A 231 -1.48 -1.40 4.39
N PRO A 232 -2.28 -2.45 4.11
CA PRO A 232 -3.38 -2.36 3.14
C PRO A 232 -4.52 -1.44 3.61
N LEU A 233 -5.03 -0.61 2.70
CA LEU A 233 -6.23 0.21 2.94
C LEU A 233 -7.48 -0.65 2.71
N VAL A 234 -8.14 -1.12 3.78
CA VAL A 234 -9.21 -2.14 3.67
C VAL A 234 -10.63 -1.61 3.93
N GLN A 235 -10.75 -0.40 4.48
CA GLN A 235 -11.99 0.25 4.86
C GLN A 235 -12.07 1.65 4.22
N LEU A 236 -13.02 1.85 3.31
CA LEU A 236 -13.27 3.13 2.65
C LEU A 236 -14.61 3.76 3.10
N ASN A 237 -15.37 3.11 3.99
CA ASN A 237 -16.53 3.73 4.62
C ASN A 237 -16.09 4.79 5.64
N LEU A 238 -16.15 6.06 5.23
CA LEU A 238 -15.74 7.21 6.05
C LEU A 238 -16.60 7.44 7.30
N GLU A 239 -17.71 6.72 7.47
CA GLU A 239 -18.49 6.71 8.71
C GLU A 239 -17.86 5.85 9.81
N LEU A 240 -16.93 4.96 9.46
CA LEU A 240 -16.29 3.99 10.35
C LEU A 240 -14.79 4.25 10.44
N ILE A 241 -14.42 5.44 10.92
CA ILE A 241 -13.01 5.79 11.13
C ILE A 241 -12.48 5.06 12.38
N ALA A 242 -11.42 4.27 12.20
CA ALA A 242 -10.79 3.51 13.27
C ALA A 242 -10.10 4.39 14.32
N ALA A 243 -9.96 3.88 15.55
CA ALA A 243 -9.37 4.62 16.67
C ALA A 243 -7.89 4.97 16.43
N SER A 244 -7.15 4.13 15.69
CA SER A 244 -5.78 4.37 15.27
C SER A 244 -5.57 5.69 14.51
N PHE A 245 -6.58 6.20 13.78
CA PHE A 245 -6.49 7.53 13.16
C PHE A 245 -6.36 8.67 14.18
N THR A 246 -6.87 8.48 15.39
CA THR A 246 -6.68 9.42 16.50
C THR A 246 -5.40 9.11 17.26
N THR A 247 -5.17 7.87 17.67
CA THR A 247 -4.03 7.53 18.55
C THR A 247 -2.68 7.62 17.86
N ASN A 248 -2.62 7.40 16.54
CA ASN A 248 -1.40 7.44 15.74
C ASN A 248 -1.30 8.69 14.85
N ARG A 249 -2.20 9.69 15.01
CA ARG A 249 -2.24 10.90 14.16
C ARG A 249 -0.87 11.57 14.01
N ASP A 250 -0.18 11.77 15.14
CA ASP A 250 1.12 12.46 15.19
C ASP A 250 2.31 11.52 14.99
N ALA A 251 2.04 10.22 14.86
CA ALA A 251 3.01 9.15 14.68
C ALA A 251 3.03 8.57 13.25
N ASP A 252 2.15 9.06 12.37
CA ASP A 252 2.07 8.62 10.98
C ASP A 252 2.01 9.80 10.01
N PHE A 253 2.36 9.54 8.76
CA PHE A 253 2.38 10.54 7.71
C PHE A 253 1.13 10.57 6.84
N ILE A 254 0.16 9.67 7.04
CA ILE A 254 -1.11 9.67 6.32
C ILE A 254 -2.14 10.52 7.08
N PRO A 255 -2.54 11.70 6.56
CA PRO A 255 -3.60 12.49 7.16
C PRO A 255 -4.98 11.94 6.77
N LEU A 256 -5.95 12.05 7.69
CA LEU A 256 -7.33 11.63 7.43
C LEU A 256 -7.97 12.42 6.28
N SER A 257 -7.61 13.69 6.11
CA SER A 257 -8.09 14.54 5.01
C SER A 257 -7.69 13.98 3.64
N PHE A 258 -6.48 13.42 3.52
CA PHE A 258 -6.03 12.73 2.31
C PHE A 258 -6.86 11.48 2.03
N VAL A 259 -7.15 10.67 3.04
CA VAL A 259 -8.02 9.48 2.89
C VAL A 259 -9.42 9.89 2.43
N ARG A 260 -10.03 10.91 3.07
CA ARG A 260 -11.37 11.41 2.70
C ARG A 260 -11.43 11.91 1.26
N ALA A 261 -10.43 12.70 0.83
CA ALA A 261 -10.35 13.20 -0.53
C ALA A 261 -10.23 12.06 -1.55
N ASN A 262 -9.34 11.10 -1.29
CA ASN A 262 -9.13 9.95 -2.17
C ASN A 262 -10.36 9.04 -2.28
N VAL A 263 -11.06 8.77 -1.18
CA VAL A 263 -12.29 7.98 -1.21
C VAL A 263 -13.35 8.66 -2.06
N ARG A 264 -13.51 9.98 -1.92
CA ARG A 264 -14.42 10.78 -2.75
C ARG A 264 -14.01 10.73 -4.22
N ASP A 265 -12.74 10.85 -4.53
CA ASP A 265 -12.28 10.88 -5.93
C ASP A 265 -12.37 9.50 -6.58
N TYR A 266 -12.14 8.42 -5.80
CA TYR A 266 -12.17 7.02 -6.25
C TYR A 266 -13.58 6.46 -6.43
N ILE A 267 -14.50 6.75 -5.51
CA ILE A 267 -15.89 6.24 -5.53
C ILE A 267 -16.88 7.30 -5.99
N GLY A 268 -16.74 8.54 -5.51
CA GLY A 268 -17.60 9.72 -5.72
C GLY A 268 -18.93 9.48 -6.42
N ASP A 269 -19.01 9.91 -7.69
CA ASP A 269 -20.24 9.87 -8.50
C ASP A 269 -20.59 8.48 -9.06
N THR A 270 -19.91 7.42 -8.63
CA THR A 270 -20.30 6.06 -9.01
C THR A 270 -21.56 5.66 -8.24
N ALA A 271 -22.36 4.76 -8.80
CA ALA A 271 -23.47 4.14 -8.09
C ALA A 271 -23.02 3.12 -7.02
N THR A 272 -21.72 3.01 -6.75
CA THR A 272 -21.12 1.97 -5.91
C THR A 272 -21.12 2.41 -4.45
N SER A 273 -21.56 1.53 -3.55
CA SER A 273 -21.47 1.76 -2.12
C SER A 273 -20.02 1.68 -1.63
N ALA A 274 -19.65 2.50 -0.65
CA ALA A 274 -18.41 2.31 0.10
C ALA A 274 -18.34 0.94 0.82
N THR A 275 -19.47 0.25 0.96
CA THR A 275 -19.56 -1.12 1.49
C THR A 275 -19.52 -2.22 0.43
N ASP A 276 -19.37 -1.90 -0.87
CA ASP A 276 -19.06 -2.93 -1.88
C ASP A 276 -17.74 -3.63 -1.47
N PRO A 277 -17.71 -4.96 -1.36
CA PRO A 277 -16.50 -5.70 -0.99
C PRO A 277 -15.26 -5.43 -1.84
N ARG A 278 -15.42 -5.03 -3.10
CA ARG A 278 -14.30 -4.68 -4.00
C ARG A 278 -13.83 -3.23 -3.82
N VAL A 279 -14.54 -2.45 -3.02
CA VAL A 279 -14.17 -1.09 -2.61
C VAL A 279 -13.61 -1.12 -1.19
N SER A 280 -14.31 -1.77 -0.26
CA SER A 280 -13.86 -2.01 1.11
C SER A 280 -13.73 -3.53 1.36
N PRO A 281 -12.55 -4.12 1.09
CA PRO A 281 -12.28 -5.54 1.27
C PRO A 281 -12.60 -6.12 2.63
N ILE A 282 -12.69 -5.29 3.68
CA ILE A 282 -13.13 -5.73 5.01
C ILE A 282 -14.51 -6.39 5.01
N TYR A 283 -15.36 -6.11 4.01
CA TYR A 283 -16.67 -6.74 3.83
C TYR A 283 -16.66 -7.96 2.89
N GLY A 284 -15.48 -8.36 2.38
CA GLY A 284 -15.34 -9.42 1.40
C GLY A 284 -15.51 -10.83 1.96
N ASN A 285 -16.05 -11.71 1.11
CA ASN A 285 -16.03 -13.14 1.33
C ASN A 285 -14.86 -13.74 0.54
N PHE A 286 -13.83 -14.18 1.25
CA PHE A 286 -12.60 -14.81 0.77
C PHE A 286 -12.59 -16.32 0.98
N ARG A 287 -13.67 -16.91 1.50
CA ARG A 287 -13.76 -18.36 1.75
C ARG A 287 -13.44 -19.14 0.47
N GLY A 288 -12.55 -20.12 0.60
CA GLY A 288 -12.10 -20.93 -0.54
C GLY A 288 -10.99 -20.29 -1.38
N CYS A 289 -10.52 -19.07 -1.06
CA CYS A 289 -9.31 -18.52 -1.66
C CYS A 289 -8.09 -19.38 -1.24
N PRO A 290 -7.37 -20.02 -2.18
CA PRO A 290 -6.31 -20.97 -1.85
C PRO A 290 -4.97 -20.28 -1.50
N ALA A 291 -4.82 -19.01 -1.85
CA ALA A 291 -3.57 -18.27 -1.69
C ALA A 291 -3.32 -17.94 -0.21
N PRO A 292 -2.16 -18.30 0.37
CA PRO A 292 -1.77 -17.80 1.68
C PRO A 292 -1.48 -16.30 1.61
N VAL A 293 -1.83 -15.59 2.68
CA VAL A 293 -1.73 -14.14 2.78
C VAL A 293 -0.69 -13.76 3.82
N TYR A 294 0.26 -12.90 3.44
CA TYR A 294 1.17 -12.24 4.36
C TYR A 294 0.81 -10.77 4.47
N ILE A 295 0.68 -10.27 5.70
CA ILE A 295 0.35 -8.87 5.96
C ILE A 295 1.43 -8.26 6.83
N HIS A 296 2.13 -7.27 6.28
CA HIS A 296 3.03 -6.39 7.01
C HIS A 296 2.31 -5.07 7.33
N TYR A 297 2.50 -4.54 8.53
CA TYR A 297 2.02 -3.20 8.89
C TYR A 297 2.79 -2.61 10.08
N GLY A 298 2.73 -1.30 10.24
CA GLY A 298 3.33 -0.56 11.34
C GLY A 298 2.42 -0.44 12.56
N GLY A 299 2.98 -0.55 13.76
CA GLY A 299 2.27 -0.30 15.02
C GLY A 299 1.92 1.17 15.25
N LYS A 300 2.57 2.08 14.51
CA LYS A 300 2.39 3.54 14.55
C LYS A 300 1.66 4.08 13.33
N GLU A 301 1.06 3.24 12.49
CA GLU A 301 0.28 3.70 11.34
C GLU A 301 -1.21 3.89 11.65
N VAL A 302 -1.88 4.77 10.91
CA VAL A 302 -3.31 5.09 11.12
C VAL A 302 -4.25 3.98 10.68
N PHE A 303 -3.83 3.10 9.77
CA PHE A 303 -4.64 1.96 9.31
C PHE A 303 -4.51 0.71 10.19
N ARG A 304 -3.68 0.74 11.24
CA ARG A 304 -3.38 -0.43 12.09
C ARG A 304 -4.64 -1.20 12.51
N ASP A 305 -5.61 -0.51 13.10
CA ASP A 305 -6.79 -1.19 13.66
C ASP A 305 -7.68 -1.80 12.56
N ASP A 306 -7.77 -1.14 11.39
CA ASP A 306 -8.50 -1.68 10.22
C ASP A 306 -7.79 -2.92 9.65
N ILE A 307 -6.44 -2.91 9.63
CA ILE A 307 -5.63 -4.04 9.18
C ILE A 307 -5.77 -5.23 10.14
N GLU A 308 -5.73 -4.99 11.45
CA GLU A 308 -5.97 -6.01 12.47
C GLU A 308 -7.39 -6.61 12.34
N ALA A 309 -8.40 -5.78 12.06
CA ALA A 309 -9.74 -6.26 11.75
C ALA A 309 -9.77 -7.13 10.48
N MET A 310 -9.03 -6.76 9.44
CA MET A 310 -8.92 -7.57 8.22
C MET A 310 -8.24 -8.91 8.47
N VAL A 311 -7.18 -8.95 9.28
CA VAL A 311 -6.51 -10.20 9.68
C VAL A 311 -7.52 -11.15 10.32
N ASN A 312 -8.34 -10.65 11.23
CA ASN A 312 -9.40 -11.44 11.87
C ASN A 312 -10.43 -11.92 10.83
N THR A 313 -10.92 -11.04 9.97
CA THR A 313 -11.86 -11.40 8.89
C THR A 313 -11.32 -12.51 7.98
N LEU A 314 -10.06 -12.43 7.55
CA LEU A 314 -9.44 -13.45 6.70
C LEU A 314 -9.25 -14.78 7.46
N THR A 315 -8.81 -14.70 8.72
CA THR A 315 -8.59 -15.88 9.57
C THR A 315 -9.91 -16.61 9.88
N ASP A 316 -10.97 -15.87 10.23
CA ASP A 316 -12.31 -16.41 10.50
C ASP A 316 -12.97 -17.02 9.27
N GLN A 317 -12.53 -16.60 8.07
CA GLN A 317 -12.92 -17.19 6.80
C GLN A 317 -12.06 -18.39 6.38
N GLY A 318 -11.11 -18.80 7.23
CA GLY A 318 -10.30 -20.01 7.07
C GLY A 318 -9.07 -19.85 6.18
N LEU A 319 -8.64 -18.62 5.88
CA LEU A 319 -7.42 -18.39 5.12
C LEU A 319 -6.18 -18.58 6.00
N ARG A 320 -5.08 -19.00 5.37
CA ARG A 320 -3.76 -19.01 6.01
C ARG A 320 -3.19 -17.59 5.99
N VAL A 321 -3.22 -16.93 7.14
CA VAL A 321 -2.71 -15.56 7.30
C VAL A 321 -1.47 -15.56 8.19
N THR A 322 -0.40 -14.96 7.69
CA THR A 322 0.81 -14.66 8.45
C THR A 322 0.93 -13.14 8.58
N THR A 323 1.21 -12.64 9.78
CA THR A 323 1.32 -11.20 10.02
C THR A 323 2.68 -10.82 10.59
N MET A 324 3.18 -9.66 10.18
CA MET A 324 4.32 -9.00 10.82
C MET A 324 3.94 -7.55 11.14
N MET A 325 3.74 -7.27 12.42
CA MET A 325 3.55 -5.91 12.91
C MET A 325 4.90 -5.36 13.39
N GLU A 326 5.34 -4.24 12.83
CA GLU A 326 6.53 -3.52 13.28
C GLU A 326 6.16 -2.48 14.35
N PRO A 327 6.51 -2.64 15.64
CA PRO A 327 5.98 -1.80 16.72
C PRO A 327 6.23 -0.29 16.56
N LEU A 328 7.34 0.08 15.92
CA LEU A 328 7.72 1.48 15.64
C LEU A 328 7.44 1.87 14.19
N GLY A 329 7.01 0.92 13.37
CA GLY A 329 6.73 1.07 11.94
C GLY A 329 5.59 2.05 11.71
N VAL A 330 5.73 2.83 10.64
CA VAL A 330 4.69 3.71 10.09
C VAL A 330 4.15 3.10 8.80
N HIS A 331 3.19 3.78 8.17
CA HIS A 331 2.61 3.32 6.92
C HIS A 331 3.70 2.99 5.89
N ILE A 332 3.63 1.80 5.28
CA ILE A 332 4.52 1.30 4.22
C ILE A 332 6.04 1.38 4.51
N SER A 333 6.47 1.32 5.78
CA SER A 333 7.90 1.41 6.15
C SER A 333 8.85 0.52 5.32
N PRO A 334 8.51 -0.74 4.93
CA PRO A 334 9.42 -1.60 4.14
C PRO A 334 9.69 -1.07 2.74
N LEU A 335 8.81 -0.21 2.21
CA LEU A 335 8.93 0.32 0.87
C LEU A 335 9.76 1.61 0.80
N LEU A 336 10.17 2.14 1.96
CA LEU A 336 10.86 3.42 2.10
C LEU A 336 12.22 3.26 2.82
N PRO A 337 13.11 2.36 2.36
CA PRO A 337 14.35 2.05 3.08
C PRO A 337 15.30 3.24 3.25
N THR A 338 15.35 4.18 2.29
CA THR A 338 16.11 5.43 2.42
C THR A 338 15.68 6.27 3.64
N PHE A 339 14.40 6.26 4.01
CA PHE A 339 13.87 7.03 5.13
C PHE A 339 13.89 6.28 6.46
N PHE A 340 13.61 4.97 6.43
CA PHE A 340 13.34 4.20 7.65
C PHE A 340 14.43 3.19 8.03
N GLY A 341 15.43 2.95 7.17
CA GLY A 341 16.64 2.20 7.50
C GLY A 341 16.37 0.79 8.03
N ASP A 342 16.84 0.50 9.24
CA ASP A 342 16.67 -0.82 9.89
C ASP A 342 15.19 -1.21 10.06
N MET A 343 14.30 -0.23 10.26
CA MET A 343 12.86 -0.46 10.33
C MET A 343 12.35 -1.02 9.01
N ALA A 344 12.69 -0.41 7.88
CA ALA A 344 12.33 -0.93 6.56
C ALA A 344 12.97 -2.30 6.29
N THR A 345 14.23 -2.46 6.68
CA THR A 345 15.03 -3.67 6.45
C THR A 345 14.39 -4.90 7.11
N ALA A 346 13.86 -4.75 8.33
CA ALA A 346 13.17 -5.82 9.03
C ALA A 346 11.95 -6.33 8.24
N GLY A 347 11.09 -5.43 7.77
CA GLY A 347 9.92 -5.78 6.97
C GLY A 347 10.28 -6.39 5.62
N ILE A 348 11.30 -5.85 4.93
CA ILE A 348 11.83 -6.41 3.68
C ILE A 348 12.29 -7.87 3.90
N GLN A 349 13.05 -8.13 4.96
CA GLN A 349 13.54 -9.47 5.29
C GLN A 349 12.40 -10.42 5.67
N GLY A 350 11.38 -9.95 6.40
CA GLY A 350 10.20 -10.73 6.75
C GLY A 350 9.41 -11.15 5.51
N ILE A 351 9.15 -10.21 4.59
CA ILE A 351 8.47 -10.48 3.32
C ILE A 351 9.27 -11.47 2.47
N ALA A 352 10.58 -11.24 2.31
CA ALA A 352 11.44 -12.12 1.53
C ALA A 352 11.50 -13.53 2.12
N SER A 353 11.58 -13.66 3.44
CA SER A 353 11.61 -14.97 4.13
C SER A 353 10.30 -15.73 3.97
N TYR A 354 9.15 -15.04 4.08
CA TYR A 354 7.85 -15.62 3.80
C TYR A 354 7.76 -16.12 2.37
N LEU A 355 8.10 -15.28 1.39
CA LEU A 355 8.04 -15.65 -0.02
C LEU A 355 9.01 -16.77 -0.37
N ALA A 356 10.22 -16.78 0.20
CA ALA A 356 11.19 -17.85 0.02
C ALA A 356 10.64 -19.20 0.51
N THR A 357 9.87 -19.20 1.61
CA THR A 357 9.20 -20.40 2.15
C THR A 357 8.07 -20.87 1.24
N VAL A 358 7.30 -19.95 0.64
CA VAL A 358 6.22 -20.30 -0.28
C VAL A 358 6.74 -20.79 -1.64
N LEU A 359 7.93 -20.36 -2.03
CA LEU A 359 8.61 -20.76 -3.28
C LEU A 359 9.58 -21.94 -3.10
N ALA A 360 9.75 -22.45 -1.88
CA ALA A 360 10.54 -23.65 -1.59
C ALA A 360 9.76 -24.90 -1.97
#